data_AF-A0A0J7KNV6-F1
#
_entry.id   AF-A0A0J7KNV6-F1
#
_cell.length_a   1.000
_cell.length_b   1.000
_cell.length_c   1.000
_cell.angle_alpha   90.00
_cell.angle_beta   90.00
_cell.angle_gamma   90.00
#
_symmetry.space_group_name_H-M   'P 1'
#
loop_
_entity.id
_entity.type
_entity.pdbx_description
1 polymer ?
#
loop_
_entity_poly.entity_id
_entity_poly.type
_entity_poly.pdbx_seq_one_letter_code
_entity_poly.pdbx_strand_id
1 'polypeptide(L)'
;MMRRMDRTVSMTLQRSRRDSDLVLSHFGHLKEHLFKFLVIGDYGVAHFIQKTFRGHPEDILSPKDVFGISSGYLLDMCAVQDGTLLSRQVAAALVFDISRAATFQSMKKWLYDLREKITLPDGSDIPIVLLANKCDITVAVTDEQISKFCKENKINAWYATSAKNNTNVGSKYTRVNMAGISNVVETVLGSIWLSELGKTLTHEHLAVDFRNFYVPPPKHIDKNFSKDSIHLADIGYIRQYPYSSLSNLEFYDVERAVSADVKLFKEAGGGTIVENSCHGLKRDIPLMRNISKSLEVNVIAGTGYYVASSQTESTLDMTKENMYNLMYRELEESCVDCPRELQIKAGFIGEVGSTWPIEAFEKRAICATGELQAQLRCSVSFHPGRDASAPTEIMRIYQEAGGDPTRAIMSHIDRTLINKEKLMEFADDNKCYIQFDLFGTECSFYQLNPSVDMPSDAQRIKRIARLKKEGKLHRVLMSHDIHTKHRL
;
A
#
# COMPACT_ATOMS: atom_id res chain seq x y z
N MET A 1 51.26 -14.06 75.11
CA MET A 1 50.60 -15.11 75.92
C MET A 1 49.10 -15.01 75.66
N MET A 2 48.46 -16.06 75.11
CA MET A 2 47.01 -16.45 75.13
C MET A 2 45.93 -15.36 74.98
N ARG A 3 44.78 -15.53 74.29
CA ARG A 3 44.10 -16.58 73.52
C ARG A 3 42.79 -15.92 72.98
N ARG A 4 42.28 -16.42 71.84
CA ARG A 4 40.86 -16.69 71.42
C ARG A 4 39.72 -15.93 72.15
N MET A 5 38.63 -15.49 71.50
CA MET A 5 37.75 -16.17 70.52
C MET A 5 36.61 -15.22 70.04
N ASP A 6 36.13 -15.40 68.80
CA ASP A 6 34.72 -15.43 68.29
C ASP A 6 33.66 -14.40 68.80
N ARG A 7 32.72 -13.84 68.01
CA ARG A 7 32.07 -14.28 66.75
C ARG A 7 31.16 -13.17 66.16
N THR A 8 31.20 -13.05 64.81
CA THR A 8 30.13 -12.76 63.81
C THR A 8 29.00 -11.74 64.04
N VAL A 9 28.91 -10.75 63.13
CA VAL A 9 27.78 -10.51 62.20
C VAL A 9 28.36 -9.97 60.86
N SER A 10 28.02 -10.60 59.73
CA SER A 10 28.40 -10.17 58.38
C SER A 10 27.23 -9.41 57.73
N MET A 11 27.45 -8.14 57.38
CA MET A 11 26.58 -7.34 56.50
C MET A 11 27.15 -7.37 55.08
N THR A 12 26.38 -7.88 54.13
CA THR A 12 26.68 -7.86 52.71
C THR A 12 26.47 -6.46 52.15
N LEU A 13 27.56 -5.79 51.74
CA LEU A 13 27.55 -4.51 51.04
C LEU A 13 27.27 -4.70 49.54
N GLN A 14 26.25 -3.99 49.03
CA GLN A 14 26.07 -3.67 47.63
C GLN A 14 27.28 -2.90 47.08
N ARG A 15 27.81 -3.32 45.92
CA ARG A 15 28.67 -2.51 45.02
C ARG A 15 28.26 -2.80 43.58
N SER A 16 27.57 -1.85 42.96
CA SER A 16 28.08 -0.82 42.04
C SER A 16 27.97 -1.27 40.58
N ARG A 17 26.91 -0.78 39.91
CA ARG A 17 26.82 -0.72 38.44
C ARG A 17 28.00 0.12 37.94
N ARG A 18 28.73 -0.39 36.96
CA ARG A 18 29.66 0.39 36.14
C ARG A 18 29.09 0.47 34.74
N ASP A 19 28.93 1.71 34.31
CA ASP A 19 28.61 2.11 32.95
C ASP A 19 29.60 1.50 31.95
N SER A 20 29.04 0.98 30.88
CA SER A 20 29.68 0.98 29.56
C SER A 20 28.60 1.32 28.55
N ASP A 21 28.28 2.61 28.52
CA ASP A 21 27.74 3.26 27.34
C ASP A 21 28.75 3.09 26.20
N LEU A 22 28.46 2.13 25.33
CA LEU A 22 28.95 2.14 23.96
C LEU A 22 27.80 2.59 23.09
N VAL A 23 27.88 3.87 22.71
CA VAL A 23 27.06 4.57 21.74
C VAL A 23 26.91 3.73 20.47
N LEU A 24 25.72 3.16 20.26
CA LEU A 24 25.23 2.78 18.93
C LEU A 24 24.23 3.84 18.51
N SER A 25 24.76 4.84 17.81
CA SER A 25 24.00 5.88 17.14
C SER A 25 23.55 5.38 15.76
N HIS A 26 22.33 5.79 15.36
CA HIS A 26 21.81 5.84 14.00
C HIS A 26 21.61 4.52 13.24
N PHE A 27 20.49 3.84 13.48
CA PHE A 27 19.65 3.23 12.42
C PHE A 27 18.21 3.14 12.94
N GLY A 28 17.24 3.61 12.15
CA GLY A 28 15.82 3.57 12.48
C GLY A 28 15.35 2.15 12.74
N HIS A 29 14.72 1.95 13.90
CA HIS A 29 14.23 0.64 14.33
C HIS A 29 13.10 0.15 13.42
N LEU A 30 13.40 -0.77 12.50
CA LEU A 30 12.45 -1.77 12.04
C LEU A 30 11.91 -2.48 13.28
N LYS A 31 10.62 -2.32 13.58
CA LYS A 31 9.96 -3.12 14.62
C LYS A 31 9.81 -4.54 14.07
N GLU A 32 10.78 -5.39 14.32
CA GLU A 32 10.69 -6.82 13.99
C GLU A 32 9.64 -7.46 14.91
N HIS A 33 8.53 -7.89 14.34
CA HIS A 33 7.54 -8.69 15.06
C HIS A 33 7.99 -10.15 15.06
N LEU A 34 8.42 -10.65 16.21
CA LEU A 34 8.71 -12.07 16.43
C LEU A 34 7.39 -12.82 16.59
N PHE A 35 6.98 -13.53 15.53
CA PHE A 35 5.84 -14.43 15.59
C PHE A 35 6.26 -15.77 16.20
N LYS A 36 5.41 -16.29 17.10
CA LYS A 36 5.47 -17.68 17.51
C LYS A 36 4.68 -18.51 16.49
N PHE A 37 5.33 -19.46 15.83
CA PHE A 37 4.71 -20.26 14.76
C PHE A 37 4.27 -21.64 15.25
N LEU A 38 3.01 -21.99 14.95
CA LEU A 38 2.51 -23.35 15.06
C LEU A 38 2.68 -24.08 13.71
N VAL A 39 3.47 -25.16 13.66
CA VAL A 39 3.69 -25.93 12.42
C VAL A 39 2.84 -27.21 12.47
N ILE A 40 1.99 -27.42 11.46
CA ILE A 40 1.05 -28.55 11.40
C ILE A 40 1.18 -29.26 10.06
N GLY A 41 1.25 -30.58 10.08
CA GLY A 41 1.32 -31.39 8.86
C GLY A 41 1.46 -32.88 9.16
N ASP A 42 1.40 -33.70 8.11
CA ASP A 42 1.48 -35.16 8.25
C ASP A 42 2.84 -35.60 8.86
N TYR A 43 2.83 -36.72 9.57
CA TYR A 43 3.99 -37.28 10.28
C TYR A 43 5.19 -37.46 9.32
N GLY A 44 6.33 -36.84 9.68
CA GLY A 44 7.56 -36.82 8.87
C GLY A 44 7.74 -35.57 7.99
N VAL A 45 6.67 -34.88 7.60
CA VAL A 45 6.74 -33.62 6.83
C VAL A 45 7.00 -32.43 7.77
N ALA A 46 6.23 -32.34 8.86
CA ALA A 46 6.38 -31.27 9.86
C ALA A 46 7.63 -31.45 10.75
N HIS A 47 8.00 -32.69 11.07
CA HIS A 47 9.12 -33.01 11.96
C HIS A 47 10.49 -32.56 11.41
N PHE A 48 10.67 -32.61 10.08
CA PHE A 48 11.94 -32.24 9.45
C PHE A 48 12.14 -30.72 9.43
N ILE A 49 11.07 -29.95 9.19
CA ILE A 49 11.08 -28.48 9.27
C ILE A 49 11.41 -28.01 10.69
N GLN A 50 10.83 -28.66 11.70
CA GLN A 50 11.09 -28.37 13.10
C GLN A 50 12.58 -28.55 13.48
N LYS A 51 13.26 -29.55 12.93
CA LYS A 51 14.68 -29.82 13.21
C LYS A 51 15.59 -28.73 12.60
N THR A 52 15.22 -28.17 11.45
CA THR A 52 15.92 -27.04 10.82
C THR A 52 15.77 -25.75 11.63
N PHE A 53 14.60 -25.49 12.23
CA PHE A 53 14.39 -24.33 13.11
C PHE A 53 15.12 -24.43 14.47
N ARG A 54 15.46 -25.64 14.94
CA ARG A 54 16.21 -25.88 16.19
C ARG A 54 17.72 -25.57 16.11
N GLY A 55 18.26 -25.25 14.93
CA GLY A 55 19.69 -25.01 14.72
C GLY A 55 20.26 -23.67 15.19
N HIS A 56 19.43 -22.79 15.77
CA HIS A 56 19.82 -21.44 16.23
C HIS A 56 19.68 -21.32 17.76
N PRO A 57 20.79 -21.30 18.54
CA PRO A 57 20.74 -21.49 20.00
C PRO A 57 20.25 -20.31 20.85
N GLU A 58 19.86 -19.16 20.28
CA GLU A 58 19.54 -17.97 21.08
C GLU A 58 18.08 -17.90 21.57
N ASP A 59 17.22 -18.85 21.16
CA ASP A 59 15.77 -18.77 21.38
C ASP A 59 15.17 -19.87 22.26
N ILE A 60 15.77 -20.24 23.41
CA ILE A 60 15.18 -21.28 24.28
C ILE A 60 15.21 -20.95 25.78
N LEU A 61 14.03 -20.75 26.37
CA LEU A 61 13.74 -20.97 27.79
C LEU A 61 13.09 -22.37 27.99
N SER A 62 13.42 -23.02 29.11
CA SER A 62 13.29 -24.47 29.35
C SER A 62 11.84 -25.03 29.45
N PRO A 63 11.65 -26.35 29.23
CA PRO A 63 10.32 -26.98 29.14
C PRO A 63 9.86 -27.65 30.45
N LYS A 64 8.65 -27.34 30.91
CA LYS A 64 7.84 -28.21 31.77
C LYS A 64 6.35 -28.08 31.41
N ASP A 65 5.74 -29.24 31.27
CA ASP A 65 4.30 -29.54 31.21
C ASP A 65 3.63 -29.61 29.82
N VAL A 66 3.37 -30.86 29.41
CA VAL A 66 2.74 -31.29 28.15
C VAL A 66 1.36 -31.88 28.47
N PHE A 67 0.30 -31.42 27.80
CA PHE A 67 -0.97 -32.13 27.70
C PHE A 67 -1.47 -32.14 26.25
N GLY A 68 -1.87 -33.32 25.77
CA GLY A 68 -1.97 -33.64 24.35
C GLY A 68 -3.35 -33.50 23.71
N ILE A 69 -3.33 -33.49 22.37
CA ILE A 69 -4.35 -34.10 21.52
C ILE A 69 -3.59 -35.03 20.59
N SER A 70 -3.83 -36.34 20.73
CA SER A 70 -3.30 -37.43 19.89
C SER A 70 -3.56 -37.15 18.40
N SER A 71 -2.65 -37.30 17.43
CA SER A 71 -1.30 -37.86 17.32
C SER A 71 -0.60 -37.10 16.16
N GLY A 72 0.56 -36.46 16.28
CA GLY A 72 1.42 -36.23 17.43
C GLY A 72 2.29 -34.98 17.18
N TYR A 73 2.54 -34.28 18.30
CA TYR A 73 3.41 -33.12 18.51
C TYR A 73 2.81 -31.73 18.25
N LEU A 74 1.98 -31.28 19.20
CA LEU A 74 1.85 -29.86 19.55
C LEU A 74 3.17 -29.45 20.22
N LEU A 75 3.86 -28.45 19.69
CA LEU A 75 5.05 -27.88 20.33
C LEU A 75 4.70 -26.57 20.99
N ASP A 76 5.00 -26.55 22.27
CA ASP A 76 4.72 -25.51 23.23
C ASP A 76 5.39 -24.18 22.84
N MET A 77 4.59 -23.11 22.76
CA MET A 77 5.08 -21.72 22.72
C MET A 77 4.04 -20.67 23.14
N CYS A 78 2.76 -21.00 23.32
CA CYS A 78 1.75 -20.01 23.74
C CYS A 78 0.81 -20.62 24.78
N ALA A 79 0.61 -19.90 25.90
CA ALA A 79 -0.43 -20.24 26.86
C ALA A 79 -1.79 -20.14 26.15
N VAL A 80 -2.46 -21.28 25.97
CA VAL A 80 -3.81 -21.41 25.43
C VAL A 80 -4.70 -21.73 26.62
N GLN A 81 -5.72 -20.92 26.84
CA GLN A 81 -6.75 -21.18 27.85
C GLN A 81 -8.10 -21.19 27.13
N ASP A 82 -8.83 -22.30 27.23
CA ASP A 82 -10.16 -22.48 26.62
C ASP A 82 -10.23 -22.11 25.11
N GLY A 83 -9.23 -22.53 24.32
CA GLY A 83 -9.18 -22.28 22.87
C GLY A 83 -8.78 -20.86 22.45
N THR A 84 -8.51 -19.98 23.41
CA THR A 84 -8.09 -18.60 23.15
C THR A 84 -6.58 -18.45 23.39
N LEU A 85 -5.87 -17.87 22.42
CA LEU A 85 -4.44 -17.58 22.56
C LEU A 85 -4.21 -16.30 23.36
N LEU A 86 -3.41 -16.36 24.43
CA LEU A 86 -3.12 -15.22 25.30
C LEU A 86 -2.12 -14.21 24.70
N SER A 87 -1.59 -14.44 23.49
CA SER A 87 -0.62 -13.56 22.81
C SER A 87 -1.13 -13.13 21.43
N ARG A 88 -0.97 -11.84 21.10
CA ARG A 88 -1.34 -11.23 19.80
C ARG A 88 -0.40 -11.60 18.63
N GLN A 89 0.70 -12.32 18.86
CA GLN A 89 1.74 -12.57 17.84
C GLN A 89 1.90 -14.06 17.52
N VAL A 90 0.82 -14.71 17.11
CA VAL A 90 0.80 -16.15 16.79
C VAL A 90 0.29 -16.36 15.37
N ALA A 91 1.00 -17.18 14.60
CA ALA A 91 0.62 -17.58 13.25
C ALA A 91 0.79 -19.10 13.10
N ALA A 92 0.13 -19.70 12.12
CA ALA A 92 0.29 -21.12 11.81
C ALA A 92 0.86 -21.35 10.41
N ALA A 93 1.70 -22.38 10.29
CA ALA A 93 2.17 -22.92 9.02
C ALA A 93 1.61 -24.33 8.83
N LEU A 94 0.73 -24.49 7.84
CA LEU A 94 0.30 -25.80 7.37
C LEU A 94 1.32 -26.32 6.37
N VAL A 95 1.77 -27.56 6.52
CA VAL A 95 2.84 -28.12 5.69
C VAL A 95 2.39 -29.43 5.07
N PHE A 96 2.55 -29.55 3.76
CA PHE A 96 2.33 -30.79 3.03
C PHE A 96 3.52 -31.14 2.14
N ASP A 97 3.56 -32.39 1.69
CA ASP A 97 4.57 -32.89 0.75
C ASP A 97 4.04 -32.72 -0.67
N ILE A 98 4.65 -31.81 -1.45
CA ILE A 98 4.20 -31.47 -2.81
C ILE A 98 4.29 -32.65 -3.77
N SER A 99 5.15 -33.65 -3.48
CA SER A 99 5.26 -34.89 -4.26
C SER A 99 4.15 -35.91 -3.94
N ARG A 100 3.30 -35.65 -2.92
CA ARG A 100 2.27 -36.57 -2.44
C ARG A 100 0.92 -35.89 -2.30
N ALA A 101 0.07 -36.04 -3.32
CA ALA A 101 -1.28 -35.45 -3.36
C ALA A 101 -2.15 -35.78 -2.13
N ALA A 102 -2.00 -36.96 -1.53
CA ALA A 102 -2.72 -37.34 -0.30
C ALA A 102 -2.45 -36.38 0.88
N THR A 103 -1.21 -35.89 1.01
CA THR A 103 -0.84 -34.97 2.10
C THR A 103 -1.43 -33.57 1.89
N PHE A 104 -1.65 -33.17 0.63
CA PHE A 104 -2.37 -31.95 0.29
C PHE A 104 -3.86 -32.06 0.60
N GLN A 105 -4.47 -33.22 0.36
CA GLN A 105 -5.87 -33.47 0.72
C GLN A 105 -6.11 -33.38 2.23
N SER A 106 -5.14 -33.80 3.05
CA SER A 106 -5.19 -33.66 4.52
C SER A 106 -5.24 -32.19 4.98
N MET A 107 -4.74 -31.24 4.18
CA MET A 107 -4.66 -29.82 4.59
C MET A 107 -6.02 -29.21 4.90
N LYS A 108 -7.09 -29.65 4.21
CA LYS A 108 -8.45 -29.17 4.49
C LYS A 108 -8.91 -29.53 5.89
N LYS A 109 -8.61 -30.76 6.33
CA LYS A 109 -8.91 -31.23 7.69
C LYS A 109 -8.10 -30.46 8.72
N TRP A 110 -6.79 -30.31 8.49
CA TRP A 110 -5.91 -29.59 9.41
C TRP A 110 -6.30 -28.12 9.56
N LEU A 111 -6.71 -27.48 8.47
CA LEU A 111 -7.20 -26.11 8.50
C LEU A 111 -8.51 -25.97 9.28
N TYR A 112 -9.44 -26.90 9.09
CA TYR A 112 -10.70 -26.93 9.85
C TYR A 112 -10.41 -27.10 11.35
N ASP A 113 -9.63 -28.10 11.72
CA ASP A 113 -9.26 -28.38 13.11
C ASP A 113 -8.55 -27.19 13.76
N LEU A 114 -7.73 -26.46 13.00
CA LEU A 114 -7.02 -25.28 13.48
C LEU A 114 -7.97 -24.12 13.79
N ARG A 115 -8.85 -23.78 12.83
CA ARG A 115 -9.81 -22.67 12.98
C ARG A 115 -10.86 -22.93 14.05
N GLU A 116 -11.27 -24.18 14.22
CA GLU A 116 -12.23 -24.55 15.27
C GLU A 116 -11.64 -24.38 16.68
N LYS A 117 -10.33 -24.61 16.84
CA LYS A 117 -9.69 -24.71 18.16
C LYS A 117 -8.90 -23.48 18.55
N ILE A 118 -8.56 -22.62 17.60
CA ILE A 118 -7.62 -21.52 17.82
C ILE A 118 -8.15 -20.24 17.18
N THR A 119 -8.36 -19.22 18.01
CA THR A 119 -8.67 -17.85 17.60
C THR A 119 -7.77 -16.86 18.33
N LEU A 120 -7.64 -15.65 17.76
CA LEU A 120 -7.02 -14.51 18.41
C LEU A 120 -7.92 -13.96 19.53
N PRO A 121 -7.40 -13.16 20.47
CA PRO A 121 -8.20 -12.58 21.56
C PRO A 121 -9.43 -11.77 21.12
N ASP A 122 -9.44 -11.27 19.89
CA ASP A 122 -10.55 -10.53 19.29
C ASP A 122 -11.57 -11.45 18.57
N GLY A 123 -11.38 -12.77 18.65
CA GLY A 123 -12.23 -13.77 18.02
C GLY A 123 -11.94 -14.02 16.54
N SER A 124 -10.96 -13.34 15.96
CA SER A 124 -10.57 -13.56 14.56
C SER A 124 -9.68 -14.80 14.38
N ASP A 125 -9.67 -15.35 13.16
CA ASP A 125 -8.77 -16.45 12.80
C ASP A 125 -7.31 -16.00 12.90
N ILE A 126 -6.43 -16.88 13.39
CA ILE A 126 -4.99 -16.62 13.31
C ILE A 126 -4.53 -16.56 11.85
N PRO A 127 -3.49 -15.78 11.51
CA PRO A 127 -2.87 -15.81 10.19
C PRO A 127 -2.28 -17.19 9.86
N ILE A 128 -2.50 -17.68 8.63
CA ILE A 128 -2.07 -19.00 8.18
C ILE A 128 -1.29 -18.90 6.87
N VAL A 129 -0.15 -19.60 6.82
CA VAL A 129 0.62 -19.85 5.60
C VAL A 129 0.61 -21.33 5.24
N LEU A 130 0.60 -21.64 3.96
CA LEU A 130 0.75 -23.02 3.46
C LEU A 130 2.16 -23.25 2.90
N LEU A 131 2.84 -24.30 3.33
CA LEU A 131 4.19 -24.66 2.88
C LEU A 131 4.13 -25.97 2.09
N ALA A 132 4.42 -25.87 0.79
CA ALA A 132 4.50 -27.00 -0.13
C ALA A 132 5.94 -27.55 -0.14
N ASN A 133 6.23 -28.48 0.77
CA ASN A 133 7.58 -28.99 1.00
C ASN A 133 7.97 -30.07 -0.02
N LYS A 134 9.28 -30.21 -0.26
CA LYS A 134 9.91 -31.08 -1.26
C LYS A 134 9.73 -30.62 -2.70
N CYS A 135 9.77 -29.31 -2.95
CA CYS A 135 9.74 -28.77 -4.31
C CYS A 135 10.98 -29.11 -5.15
N ASP A 136 12.00 -29.75 -4.57
CA ASP A 136 13.22 -30.20 -5.24
C ASP A 136 13.08 -31.53 -6.00
N ILE A 137 11.92 -32.19 -5.89
CA ILE A 137 11.61 -33.45 -6.57
C ILE A 137 10.34 -33.33 -7.39
N THR A 138 10.01 -34.37 -8.16
CA THR A 138 8.79 -34.43 -8.96
C THR A 138 7.55 -34.11 -8.13
N VAL A 139 6.83 -33.07 -8.53
CA VAL A 139 5.63 -32.58 -7.86
C VAL A 139 4.40 -33.36 -8.32
N ALA A 140 3.49 -33.67 -7.41
CA ALA A 140 2.19 -34.28 -7.68
C ALA A 140 1.03 -33.27 -7.55
N VAL A 141 1.29 -32.11 -6.96
CA VAL A 141 0.34 -31.01 -6.78
C VAL A 141 0.90 -29.78 -7.49
N THR A 142 0.08 -29.20 -8.37
CA THR A 142 0.44 -28.02 -9.16
C THR A 142 0.23 -26.72 -8.41
N ASP A 143 0.96 -25.67 -8.79
CA ASP A 143 0.85 -24.33 -8.21
C ASP A 143 -0.58 -23.76 -8.36
N GLU A 144 -1.28 -24.08 -9.45
CA GLU A 144 -2.68 -23.70 -9.67
C GLU A 144 -3.61 -24.35 -8.65
N GLN A 145 -3.39 -25.64 -8.34
CA GLN A 145 -4.19 -26.35 -7.32
C GLN A 145 -3.96 -25.75 -5.92
N ILE A 146 -2.71 -25.42 -5.58
CA ILE A 146 -2.36 -24.82 -4.29
C ILE A 146 -2.97 -23.41 -4.18
N SER A 147 -2.81 -22.59 -5.21
CA SER A 147 -3.35 -21.23 -5.25
C SER A 147 -4.87 -21.21 -5.16
N LYS A 148 -5.54 -22.14 -5.87
CA LYS A 148 -6.99 -22.33 -5.78
C LYS A 148 -7.42 -22.72 -4.36
N PHE A 149 -6.73 -23.68 -3.73
CA PHE A 149 -7.01 -24.09 -2.35
C PHE A 149 -6.84 -22.93 -1.35
N CYS A 150 -5.76 -22.15 -1.45
CA CYS A 150 -5.54 -20.99 -0.59
C CYS A 150 -6.63 -19.94 -0.75
N LYS A 151 -7.07 -19.67 -1.99
CA LYS A 151 -8.17 -18.73 -2.27
C LYS A 151 -9.50 -19.21 -1.69
N GLU A 152 -9.88 -20.46 -1.95
CA GLU A 152 -11.14 -21.05 -1.46
C GLU A 152 -11.21 -21.10 0.07
N ASN A 153 -10.06 -21.22 0.72
CA ASN A 153 -9.98 -21.40 2.17
C ASN A 153 -9.39 -20.20 2.92
N LYS A 154 -9.26 -19.03 2.29
CA LYS A 154 -8.77 -17.79 2.92
C LYS A 154 -7.42 -17.95 3.65
N ILE A 155 -6.44 -18.57 2.99
CA ILE A 155 -5.06 -18.71 3.51
C ILE A 155 -4.22 -17.55 2.97
N ASN A 156 -3.44 -16.88 3.84
CA ASN A 156 -2.78 -15.61 3.51
C ASN A 156 -1.75 -15.72 2.39
N ALA A 157 -0.97 -16.80 2.36
CA ALA A 157 0.07 -17.05 1.38
C ALA A 157 0.45 -18.53 1.32
N TRP A 158 1.13 -18.93 0.25
CA TRP A 158 1.80 -20.22 0.20
C TRP A 158 3.20 -20.12 -0.41
N TYR A 159 4.09 -21.03 -0.01
CA TYR A 159 5.47 -21.08 -0.48
C TYR A 159 5.88 -22.51 -0.80
N ALA A 160 6.53 -22.70 -1.95
CA ALA A 160 7.27 -23.92 -2.25
C ALA A 160 8.54 -23.97 -1.40
N THR A 161 8.78 -25.07 -0.69
CA THR A 161 9.93 -25.23 0.21
C THR A 161 10.67 -26.54 -0.06
N SER A 162 11.97 -26.56 0.20
CA SER A 162 12.77 -27.78 0.23
C SER A 162 13.63 -27.78 1.48
N ALA A 163 13.25 -28.62 2.44
CA ALA A 163 14.05 -28.77 3.64
C ALA A 163 15.39 -29.49 3.37
N LYS A 164 15.49 -30.29 2.29
CA LYS A 164 16.73 -30.95 1.87
C LYS A 164 17.76 -29.95 1.35
N ASN A 165 17.32 -29.02 0.49
CA ASN A 165 18.19 -28.05 -0.17
C ASN A 165 18.23 -26.70 0.57
N ASN A 166 17.59 -26.62 1.74
CA ASN A 166 17.37 -25.39 2.50
C ASN A 166 16.68 -24.27 1.69
N THR A 167 15.93 -24.63 0.65
CA THR A 167 15.17 -23.70 -0.20
C THR A 167 13.96 -23.19 0.57
N ASN A 168 13.93 -21.91 0.92
CA ASN A 168 12.86 -21.29 1.71
C ASN A 168 12.63 -21.95 3.11
N VAL A 169 13.65 -22.57 3.73
CA VAL A 169 13.53 -23.23 5.07
C VAL A 169 14.48 -22.68 6.14
N GLY A 170 15.62 -22.08 5.81
CA GLY A 170 16.62 -21.74 6.85
C GLY A 170 17.72 -20.75 6.46
N SER A 171 17.38 -19.63 5.83
CA SER A 171 18.30 -18.49 5.75
C SER A 171 17.54 -17.22 6.10
N LYS A 172 18.24 -16.09 6.29
CA LYS A 172 17.66 -14.74 6.47
C LYS A 172 16.58 -14.35 5.42
N TYR A 173 16.39 -15.17 4.39
CA TYR A 173 15.39 -15.07 3.34
C TYR A 173 14.11 -15.87 3.58
N THR A 174 14.08 -16.79 4.56
CA THR A 174 12.82 -17.31 5.13
C THR A 174 12.27 -16.32 6.16
N ARG A 175 12.24 -15.03 5.80
CA ARG A 175 11.11 -14.21 6.24
C ARG A 175 9.92 -14.86 5.56
N VAL A 176 9.19 -15.73 6.25
CA VAL A 176 7.77 -15.88 5.95
C VAL A 176 7.23 -14.47 6.14
N ASN A 177 7.22 -13.69 5.06
CA ASN A 177 7.03 -12.25 5.08
C ASN A 177 5.53 -12.01 5.22
N MET A 178 4.96 -12.49 6.33
CA MET A 178 3.59 -12.23 6.77
C MET A 178 3.35 -10.72 6.94
N ALA A 179 4.44 -9.95 7.07
CA ALA A 179 4.45 -8.50 7.18
C ALA A 179 4.77 -7.75 5.85
N GLY A 180 4.76 -8.40 4.68
CA GLY A 180 5.31 -7.78 3.46
C GLY A 180 4.55 -7.93 2.15
N ILE A 181 3.54 -8.79 2.10
CA ILE A 181 2.56 -8.78 1.02
C ILE A 181 1.21 -8.89 1.71
N SER A 182 0.70 -7.75 2.16
CA SER A 182 -0.74 -7.67 2.37
C SER A 182 -1.38 -7.98 1.01
N ASN A 183 -1.93 -9.19 0.88
CA ASN A 183 -2.77 -9.56 -0.25
C ASN A 183 -4.14 -8.88 -0.16
N VAL A 184 -4.29 -7.94 0.77
CA VAL A 184 -5.45 -7.08 0.93
C VAL A 184 -5.09 -5.62 0.73
N VAL A 185 -6.07 -4.85 0.29
CA VAL A 185 -6.02 -3.41 0.12
C VAL A 185 -7.19 -2.78 0.86
N GLU A 186 -6.94 -1.67 1.56
CA GLU A 186 -7.98 -0.94 2.26
C GLU A 186 -8.83 -0.13 1.27
N THR A 187 -10.15 -0.36 1.31
CA THR A 187 -11.14 0.47 0.62
C THR A 187 -11.94 1.28 1.63
N VAL A 188 -12.74 2.22 1.17
CA VAL A 188 -13.67 2.98 2.03
C VAL A 188 -14.77 2.12 2.69
N LEU A 189 -14.91 0.86 2.28
CA LEU A 189 -15.80 -0.14 2.91
C LEU A 189 -15.03 -1.20 3.73
N GLY A 190 -13.71 -1.08 3.85
CA GLY A 190 -12.83 -2.01 4.56
C GLY A 190 -11.89 -2.77 3.62
N SER A 191 -11.09 -3.66 4.20
CA SER A 191 -10.10 -4.45 3.46
C SER A 191 -10.75 -5.44 2.50
N ILE A 192 -10.25 -5.51 1.26
CA ILE A 192 -10.60 -6.52 0.27
C ILE A 192 -9.35 -7.21 -0.24
N TRP A 193 -9.46 -8.39 -0.83
CA TRP A 193 -8.32 -9.05 -1.46
C TRP A 193 -7.93 -8.37 -2.77
N LEU A 194 -6.64 -8.37 -3.11
CA LEU A 194 -6.14 -7.85 -4.39
C LEU A 194 -6.83 -8.51 -5.60
N SER A 195 -7.24 -9.77 -5.47
CA SER A 195 -7.99 -10.49 -6.52
C SER A 195 -9.41 -9.97 -6.76
N GLU A 196 -9.93 -9.12 -5.86
CA GLU A 196 -11.28 -8.55 -5.91
C GLU A 196 -11.29 -7.14 -6.53
N LEU A 197 -10.11 -6.58 -6.86
CA LEU A 197 -10.00 -5.25 -7.45
C LEU A 197 -10.69 -5.13 -8.83
N GLY A 198 -10.63 -6.18 -9.65
CA GLY A 198 -11.17 -6.14 -11.02
C GLY A 198 -10.43 -5.15 -11.91
N LYS A 199 -11.15 -4.51 -12.86
CA LYS A 199 -10.61 -3.40 -13.66
C LYS A 199 -10.51 -2.17 -12.76
N THR A 200 -9.33 -1.56 -12.70
CA THR A 200 -9.05 -0.44 -11.79
C THR A 200 -8.69 0.82 -12.56
N LEU A 201 -9.37 1.93 -12.25
CA LEU A 201 -8.92 3.28 -12.60
C LEU A 201 -8.01 3.77 -11.47
N THR A 202 -6.73 3.99 -11.76
CA THR A 202 -5.70 4.24 -10.74
C THR A 202 -5.53 5.72 -10.39
N HIS A 203 -6.19 6.62 -11.11
CA HIS A 203 -6.13 8.06 -10.87
C HIS A 203 -7.43 8.75 -11.29
N GLU A 204 -8.32 8.96 -10.33
CA GLU A 204 -9.56 9.72 -10.52
C GLU A 204 -9.83 10.63 -9.32
N HIS A 205 -10.76 11.56 -9.48
CA HIS A 205 -11.28 12.40 -8.40
C HIS A 205 -12.80 12.31 -8.36
N LEU A 206 -13.35 11.95 -7.20
CA LEU A 206 -14.80 11.95 -6.96
C LEU A 206 -15.25 13.27 -6.33
N ALA A 207 -14.33 13.93 -5.61
CA ALA A 207 -14.48 15.29 -5.11
C ALA A 207 -13.11 15.98 -5.15
N VAL A 208 -13.05 17.22 -5.61
CA VAL A 208 -11.81 17.99 -5.74
C VAL A 208 -12.10 19.49 -5.74
N ASP A 209 -11.20 20.28 -5.14
CA ASP A 209 -11.14 21.73 -5.26
C ASP A 209 -9.85 22.13 -5.99
N PHE A 210 -10.01 22.51 -7.26
CA PHE A 210 -8.93 22.85 -8.17
C PHE A 210 -8.86 24.35 -8.48
N ARG A 211 -9.57 25.20 -7.72
CA ARG A 211 -9.67 26.65 -8.00
C ARG A 211 -8.35 27.40 -7.91
N ASN A 212 -7.36 26.88 -7.18
CA ASN A 212 -6.01 27.46 -7.12
C ASN A 212 -5.28 27.43 -8.48
N PHE A 213 -5.80 26.66 -9.45
CA PHE A 213 -5.28 26.61 -10.82
C PHE A 213 -6.12 27.42 -11.80
N TYR A 214 -6.99 28.31 -11.32
CA TYR A 214 -7.75 29.21 -12.17
C TYR A 214 -6.83 30.08 -13.03
N VAL A 215 -7.14 30.14 -14.32
CA VAL A 215 -6.45 30.98 -15.30
C VAL A 215 -7.48 31.93 -15.92
N PRO A 216 -7.34 33.27 -15.77
CA PRO A 216 -8.26 34.21 -16.38
C PRO A 216 -8.38 34.00 -17.91
N PRO A 217 -9.60 34.02 -18.47
CA PRO A 217 -9.77 33.91 -19.92
C PRO A 217 -9.22 35.16 -20.64
N PRO A 218 -8.90 35.06 -21.94
CA PRO A 218 -8.63 36.22 -22.77
C PRO A 218 -9.78 37.25 -22.71
N LYS A 219 -9.44 38.54 -22.56
CA LYS A 219 -10.40 39.64 -22.34
C LYS A 219 -11.58 39.68 -23.32
N HIS A 220 -11.37 39.27 -24.58
CA HIS A 220 -12.40 39.32 -25.62
C HIS A 220 -13.46 38.20 -25.50
N ILE A 221 -13.17 37.13 -24.75
CA ILE A 221 -14.10 36.01 -24.48
C ILE A 221 -14.50 35.89 -23.01
N ASP A 222 -14.02 36.77 -22.12
CA ASP A 222 -14.35 36.75 -20.68
C ASP A 222 -15.87 36.70 -20.41
N LYS A 223 -16.64 37.47 -21.20
CA LYS A 223 -18.10 37.50 -21.11
C LYS A 223 -18.80 36.15 -21.41
N ASN A 224 -18.07 35.18 -21.95
CA ASN A 224 -18.58 33.85 -22.31
C ASN A 224 -18.33 32.82 -21.20
N PHE A 225 -17.70 33.19 -20.09
CA PHE A 225 -17.51 32.33 -18.94
C PHE A 225 -18.50 32.75 -17.85
N SER A 226 -19.58 31.98 -17.72
CA SER A 226 -20.47 32.10 -16.56
C SER A 226 -19.68 31.83 -15.28
N LYS A 227 -19.87 32.70 -14.28
CA LYS A 227 -19.18 32.60 -12.99
C LYS A 227 -19.72 31.47 -12.13
N ASP A 228 -21.02 31.21 -12.24
CA ASP A 228 -21.74 30.39 -11.25
C ASP A 228 -22.10 28.99 -11.77
N SER A 229 -22.14 28.78 -13.09
CA SER A 229 -22.54 27.48 -13.66
C SER A 229 -22.00 27.24 -15.06
N ILE A 230 -22.12 26.00 -15.53
CA ILE A 230 -21.76 25.59 -16.88
C ILE A 230 -23.04 25.40 -17.69
N HIS A 231 -23.11 26.04 -18.85
CA HIS A 231 -24.20 25.85 -19.81
C HIS A 231 -23.70 25.24 -21.11
N LEU A 232 -24.60 24.56 -21.83
CA LEU A 232 -24.28 23.97 -23.13
C LEU A 232 -23.80 25.02 -24.14
N ALA A 233 -24.28 26.26 -24.04
CA ALA A 233 -23.84 27.37 -24.90
C ALA A 233 -22.36 27.74 -24.70
N ASP A 234 -21.81 27.50 -23.51
CA ASP A 234 -20.45 27.90 -23.13
C ASP A 234 -19.43 26.77 -23.32
N ILE A 235 -19.89 25.55 -23.60
CA ILE A 235 -19.07 24.33 -23.57
C ILE A 235 -17.89 24.38 -24.54
N GLY A 236 -18.04 25.05 -25.69
CA GLY A 236 -16.96 25.23 -26.65
C GLY A 236 -15.80 26.04 -26.07
N TYR A 237 -16.12 27.12 -25.33
CA TYR A 237 -15.12 27.94 -24.64
C TYR A 237 -14.50 27.20 -23.47
N ILE A 238 -15.31 26.45 -22.69
CA ILE A 238 -14.83 25.69 -21.55
C ILE A 238 -13.89 24.56 -22.00
N ARG A 239 -14.17 23.86 -23.10
CA ARG A 239 -13.26 22.83 -23.62
C ARG A 239 -11.91 23.40 -24.05
N GLN A 240 -11.90 24.62 -24.60
CA GLN A 240 -10.67 25.30 -25.02
C GLN A 240 -9.93 25.95 -23.83
N TYR A 241 -10.66 26.41 -22.82
CA TYR A 241 -10.15 27.08 -21.63
C TYR A 241 -10.74 26.48 -20.35
N PRO A 242 -10.45 25.21 -20.03
CA PRO A 242 -11.08 24.50 -18.92
C PRO A 242 -10.78 25.12 -17.56
N TYR A 243 -9.67 25.84 -17.43
CA TYR A 243 -9.25 26.49 -16.19
C TYR A 243 -9.75 27.93 -16.05
N SER A 244 -10.58 28.42 -16.98
CA SER A 244 -11.14 29.79 -16.95
C SER A 244 -12.54 29.90 -16.39
N SER A 245 -13.16 28.79 -15.96
CA SER A 245 -14.46 28.78 -15.29
C SER A 245 -14.29 28.27 -13.87
N LEU A 246 -14.54 29.11 -12.85
CA LEU A 246 -14.45 28.70 -11.45
C LEU A 246 -15.41 27.56 -11.12
N SER A 247 -16.64 27.61 -11.66
CA SER A 247 -17.63 26.55 -11.49
C SER A 247 -17.19 25.22 -12.11
N ASN A 248 -16.29 25.23 -13.10
CA ASN A 248 -15.71 24.03 -13.69
C ASN A 248 -14.60 23.38 -12.84
N LEU A 249 -14.00 24.13 -11.90
CA LEU A 249 -12.80 23.74 -11.15
C LEU A 249 -13.06 23.24 -9.74
N GLU A 250 -14.31 23.03 -9.34
CA GLU A 250 -14.65 22.51 -8.01
C GLU A 250 -15.72 21.44 -8.16
N PHE A 251 -15.68 20.37 -7.38
CA PHE A 251 -16.72 19.32 -7.38
C PHE A 251 -17.69 19.52 -6.21
N TYR A 252 -18.26 20.72 -6.11
CA TYR A 252 -19.41 20.97 -5.23
C TYR A 252 -20.71 20.76 -6.00
N ASP A 253 -21.67 20.08 -5.37
CA ASP A 253 -22.99 19.76 -5.90
C ASP A 253 -23.00 18.87 -7.17
N VAL A 254 -21.96 18.05 -7.35
CA VAL A 254 -21.81 17.16 -8.52
C VAL A 254 -22.11 15.69 -8.23
N GLU A 255 -22.55 15.34 -7.02
CA GLU A 255 -22.77 13.94 -6.62
C GLU A 255 -23.60 13.14 -7.64
N ARG A 256 -24.62 13.77 -8.23
CA ARG A 256 -25.43 13.14 -9.28
C ARG A 256 -24.65 12.84 -10.56
N ALA A 257 -23.80 13.77 -11.00
CA ALA A 257 -22.99 13.60 -12.21
C ALA A 257 -21.89 12.57 -11.97
N VAL A 258 -21.16 12.68 -10.85
CA VAL A 258 -20.15 11.71 -10.42
C VAL A 258 -20.77 10.31 -10.30
N SER A 259 -21.94 10.17 -9.67
CA SER A 259 -22.62 8.87 -9.56
C SER A 259 -23.04 8.31 -10.93
N ALA A 260 -23.44 9.17 -11.87
CA ALA A 260 -23.76 8.74 -13.22
C ALA A 260 -22.52 8.22 -13.95
N ASP A 261 -21.38 8.90 -13.83
CA ASP A 261 -20.12 8.49 -14.46
C ASP A 261 -19.55 7.20 -13.86
N VAL A 262 -19.54 7.08 -12.52
CA VAL A 262 -19.14 5.84 -11.84
C VAL A 262 -20.07 4.68 -12.20
N LYS A 263 -21.35 4.94 -12.42
CA LYS A 263 -22.30 3.93 -12.90
C LYS A 263 -21.94 3.45 -14.31
N LEU A 264 -21.57 4.35 -15.22
CA LEU A 264 -21.08 3.97 -16.56
C LEU A 264 -19.81 3.11 -16.46
N PHE A 265 -18.88 3.46 -15.57
CA PHE A 265 -17.69 2.65 -15.30
C PHE A 265 -18.07 1.24 -14.81
N LYS A 266 -19.00 1.12 -13.86
CA LYS A 266 -19.50 -0.17 -13.37
C LYS A 266 -20.14 -1.00 -14.48
N GLU A 267 -21.00 -0.39 -15.30
CA GLU A 267 -21.66 -1.03 -16.44
C GLU A 267 -20.66 -1.53 -17.50
N ALA A 268 -19.51 -0.85 -17.66
CA ALA A 268 -18.39 -1.30 -18.49
C ALA A 268 -17.53 -2.42 -17.85
N GLY A 269 -17.95 -2.95 -16.70
CA GLY A 269 -17.24 -3.97 -15.93
C GLY A 269 -16.10 -3.42 -15.07
N GLY A 270 -16.16 -2.14 -14.71
CA GLY A 270 -15.29 -1.49 -13.74
C GLY A 270 -15.41 -2.11 -12.35
N GLY A 271 -14.26 -2.31 -11.68
CA GLY A 271 -14.19 -2.92 -10.36
C GLY A 271 -13.79 -1.91 -9.28
N THR A 272 -12.74 -1.13 -9.51
CA THR A 272 -12.16 -0.24 -8.51
C THR A 272 -11.81 1.13 -9.06
N ILE A 273 -11.98 2.16 -8.22
CA ILE A 273 -11.50 3.53 -8.44
C ILE A 273 -10.53 3.89 -7.31
N VAL A 274 -9.37 4.43 -7.68
CA VAL A 274 -8.40 5.01 -6.75
C VAL A 274 -8.57 6.52 -6.76
N GLU A 275 -9.08 7.06 -5.66
CA GLU A 275 -9.39 8.48 -5.49
C GLU A 275 -8.14 9.22 -5.00
N ASN A 276 -7.60 10.11 -5.84
CA ASN A 276 -6.31 10.77 -5.61
C ASN A 276 -6.41 12.13 -4.92
N SER A 277 -7.61 12.60 -4.57
CA SER A 277 -7.75 13.83 -3.80
C SER A 277 -7.20 13.63 -2.39
N CYS A 278 -6.22 14.45 -2.03
CA CYS A 278 -5.50 14.38 -0.76
C CYS A 278 -5.55 15.74 -0.03
N HIS A 279 -4.68 15.95 0.97
CA HIS A 279 -4.60 17.20 1.71
C HIS A 279 -4.22 18.37 0.77
N GLY A 280 -5.07 19.39 0.71
CA GLY A 280 -4.99 20.52 -0.23
C GLY A 280 -6.03 20.47 -1.35
N LEU A 281 -6.56 19.29 -1.68
CA LEU A 281 -7.57 19.08 -2.73
C LEU A 281 -9.01 18.93 -2.22
N LYS A 282 -9.22 18.98 -0.90
CA LYS A 282 -10.53 18.89 -0.25
C LYS A 282 -11.34 17.64 -0.66
N ARG A 283 -10.73 16.47 -0.45
CA ARG A 283 -11.38 15.16 -0.62
C ARG A 283 -12.65 15.02 0.24
N ASP A 284 -13.57 14.14 -0.17
CA ASP A 284 -14.83 13.88 0.54
C ASP A 284 -15.01 12.38 0.83
N ILE A 285 -14.54 11.96 2.02
CA ILE A 285 -14.57 10.56 2.46
C ILE A 285 -16.02 10.01 2.57
N PRO A 286 -17.00 10.73 3.16
CA PRO A 286 -18.41 10.31 3.13
C PRO A 286 -18.96 10.07 1.72
N LEU A 287 -18.69 10.96 0.76
CA LEU A 287 -19.11 10.78 -0.62
C LEU A 287 -18.50 9.51 -1.23
N MET A 288 -17.20 9.30 -1.06
CA MET A 288 -16.52 8.09 -1.55
C MET A 288 -17.19 6.82 -1.02
N ARG A 289 -17.52 6.79 0.28
CA ARG A 289 -18.21 5.65 0.92
C ARG A 289 -19.61 5.45 0.34
N ASN A 290 -20.37 6.53 0.16
CA ASN A 290 -21.73 6.47 -0.38
C ASN A 290 -21.74 5.96 -1.82
N ILE A 291 -20.84 6.46 -2.67
CA ILE A 291 -20.66 5.99 -4.05
C ILE A 291 -20.27 4.51 -4.07
N SER A 292 -19.25 4.14 -3.29
CA SER A 292 -18.77 2.76 -3.22
C SER A 292 -19.89 1.77 -2.85
N LYS A 293 -20.66 2.13 -1.82
CA LYS A 293 -21.78 1.30 -1.33
C LYS A 293 -22.95 1.25 -2.31
N SER A 294 -23.32 2.37 -2.93
CA SER A 294 -24.53 2.46 -3.76
C SER A 294 -24.34 1.90 -5.17
N LEU A 295 -23.14 1.96 -5.71
CA LEU A 295 -22.82 1.53 -7.08
C LEU A 295 -21.99 0.24 -7.15
N GLU A 296 -21.67 -0.35 -5.99
CA GLU A 296 -20.90 -1.60 -5.88
C GLU A 296 -19.55 -1.53 -6.64
N VAL A 297 -18.89 -0.38 -6.56
CA VAL A 297 -17.53 -0.15 -7.08
C VAL A 297 -16.62 0.06 -5.88
N ASN A 298 -15.49 -0.64 -5.82
CA ASN A 298 -14.53 -0.40 -4.76
C ASN A 298 -13.95 1.01 -4.91
N VAL A 299 -13.86 1.77 -3.82
CA VAL A 299 -13.18 3.07 -3.82
C VAL A 299 -12.06 3.03 -2.80
N ILE A 300 -10.85 3.39 -3.23
CA ILE A 300 -9.66 3.48 -2.39
C ILE A 300 -9.34 4.95 -2.17
N ALA A 301 -9.36 5.40 -0.91
CA ALA A 301 -9.02 6.77 -0.55
C ALA A 301 -7.50 6.97 -0.42
N GLY A 302 -7.00 8.10 -0.92
CA GLY A 302 -5.60 8.52 -0.80
C GLY A 302 -5.33 9.38 0.44
N THR A 303 -4.12 9.30 0.97
CA THR A 303 -3.54 10.28 1.92
C THR A 303 -2.39 11.06 1.25
N GLY A 304 -1.68 11.92 1.99
CA GLY A 304 -0.57 12.71 1.49
C GLY A 304 -0.96 14.15 1.16
N TYR A 305 0.01 14.91 0.65
CA TYR A 305 -0.14 16.36 0.48
C TYR A 305 0.08 16.75 -0.97
N TYR A 306 -0.82 17.59 -1.46
CA TYR A 306 -0.71 18.19 -2.78
C TYR A 306 0.26 19.39 -2.77
N VAL A 307 0.23 20.27 -3.77
CA VAL A 307 1.21 21.36 -3.90
C VAL A 307 1.02 22.48 -2.87
N ALA A 308 2.10 23.22 -2.58
CA ALA A 308 2.14 24.31 -1.61
C ALA A 308 1.03 25.36 -1.83
N SER A 309 0.76 25.72 -3.08
CA SER A 309 -0.28 26.72 -3.43
C SER A 309 -1.70 26.31 -3.06
N SER A 310 -1.93 25.04 -2.72
CA SER A 310 -3.23 24.53 -2.27
C SER A 310 -3.38 24.40 -0.77
N GLN A 311 -2.32 24.69 -0.01
CA GLN A 311 -2.27 24.48 1.43
C GLN A 311 -2.63 25.74 2.22
N THR A 312 -3.09 25.55 3.45
CA THR A 312 -3.19 26.63 4.44
C THR A 312 -1.82 26.97 5.01
N GLU A 313 -1.66 28.16 5.60
CA GLU A 313 -0.42 28.58 6.27
C GLU A 313 0.02 27.55 7.33
N SER A 314 -0.91 27.06 8.14
CA SER A 314 -0.63 26.03 9.15
C SER A 314 -0.04 24.74 8.58
N THR A 315 -0.48 24.36 7.38
CA THR A 315 0.00 23.15 6.70
C THR A 315 1.34 23.40 6.03
N LEU A 316 1.55 24.59 5.46
CA LEU A 316 2.84 24.99 4.90
C LEU A 316 3.96 24.92 5.95
N ASP A 317 3.69 25.32 7.19
CA ASP A 317 4.66 25.28 8.29
C ASP A 317 4.83 23.89 8.94
N MET A 318 4.10 22.88 8.45
CA MET A 318 4.14 21.54 9.02
C MET A 318 5.52 20.89 8.81
N THR A 319 6.04 20.27 9.89
CA THR A 319 7.29 19.52 9.83
C THR A 319 7.09 18.20 9.08
N LYS A 320 8.20 17.64 8.56
CA LYS A 320 8.21 16.33 7.90
C LYS A 320 7.65 15.24 8.83
N GLU A 321 7.99 15.28 10.12
CA GLU A 321 7.54 14.31 11.13
C GLU A 321 6.02 14.39 11.34
N ASN A 322 5.45 15.59 11.34
CA ASN A 322 4.00 15.76 11.47
C ASN A 322 3.26 15.27 10.21
N MET A 323 3.81 15.53 9.01
CA MET A 323 3.28 14.98 7.76
C MET A 323 3.31 13.44 7.77
N TYR A 324 4.44 12.87 8.20
CA TYR A 324 4.62 11.43 8.36
C TYR A 324 3.56 10.84 9.31
N ASN A 325 3.42 11.43 10.51
CA ASN A 325 2.51 10.94 11.54
C ASN A 325 1.05 11.03 11.10
N LEU A 326 0.68 12.09 10.38
CA LEU A 326 -0.66 12.21 9.81
C LEU A 326 -0.92 11.09 8.81
N MET A 327 -0.07 10.94 7.79
CA MET A 327 -0.25 9.88 6.78
C MET A 327 -0.26 8.48 7.39
N TYR A 328 0.61 8.21 8.37
CA TYR A 328 0.64 6.94 9.11
C TYR A 328 -0.71 6.67 9.79
N ARG A 329 -1.24 7.68 10.49
CA ARG A 329 -2.54 7.58 11.16
C ARG A 329 -3.68 7.31 10.18
N GLU A 330 -3.67 7.93 9.01
CA GLU A 330 -4.74 7.72 8.02
C GLU A 330 -4.69 6.33 7.40
N LEU A 331 -3.49 5.76 7.21
CA LEU A 331 -3.31 4.41 6.68
C LEU A 331 -3.61 3.32 7.73
N GLU A 332 -3.20 3.51 8.98
CA GLU A 332 -3.31 2.47 10.01
C GLU A 332 -4.57 2.58 10.87
N GLU A 333 -5.12 3.79 11.04
CA GLU A 333 -6.25 4.08 11.93
C GLU A 333 -7.49 4.60 11.17
N SER A 334 -7.48 5.87 10.75
CA SER A 334 -8.60 6.54 10.07
C SER A 334 -8.18 7.89 9.51
N CYS A 335 -8.75 8.26 8.36
CA CYS A 335 -8.64 9.59 7.76
C CYS A 335 -9.17 10.68 8.71
N VAL A 336 -8.49 11.83 8.79
CA VAL A 336 -8.80 12.86 9.80
C VAL A 336 -10.03 13.71 9.49
N ASP A 337 -10.41 13.77 8.22
CA ASP A 337 -11.59 14.42 7.67
C ASP A 337 -12.82 13.48 7.60
N CYS A 338 -12.66 12.23 8.03
CA CYS A 338 -13.73 11.27 8.15
C CYS A 338 -14.51 11.48 9.48
N PRO A 339 -15.85 11.43 9.47
CA PRO A 339 -16.64 11.33 10.70
C PRO A 339 -16.15 10.18 11.58
N ARG A 340 -16.02 10.43 12.90
CA ARG A 340 -15.39 9.51 13.87
C ARG A 340 -16.07 8.14 13.94
N GLU A 341 -17.36 8.10 13.65
CA GLU A 341 -18.20 6.91 13.63
C GLU A 341 -17.94 5.98 12.43
N LEU A 342 -17.33 6.47 11.34
CA LEU A 342 -17.10 5.69 10.13
C LEU A 342 -15.73 4.98 10.11
N GLN A 343 -14.72 5.54 10.79
CA GLN A 343 -13.37 4.96 10.93
C GLN A 343 -12.76 4.43 9.61
N ILE A 344 -12.73 5.26 8.58
CA ILE A 344 -12.27 4.86 7.24
C ILE A 344 -10.78 5.13 7.08
N LYS A 345 -10.03 4.09 6.70
CA LYS A 345 -8.60 4.17 6.39
C LYS A 345 -8.34 4.61 4.95
N ALA A 346 -7.22 5.28 4.73
CA ALA A 346 -6.64 5.42 3.40
C ALA A 346 -6.01 4.09 2.97
N GLY A 347 -5.95 3.84 1.65
CA GLY A 347 -5.35 2.62 1.10
C GLY A 347 -4.02 2.83 0.37
N PHE A 348 -3.62 4.08 0.14
CA PHE A 348 -2.36 4.44 -0.50
C PHE A 348 -1.97 5.89 -0.18
N ILE A 349 -0.74 6.29 -0.48
CA ILE A 349 -0.30 7.68 -0.37
C ILE A 349 -0.38 8.31 -1.77
N GLY A 350 -1.30 9.25 -1.96
CA GLY A 350 -1.36 10.02 -3.18
C GLY A 350 -2.60 10.90 -3.31
N GLU A 351 -2.60 11.84 -4.25
CA GLU A 351 -1.42 12.18 -5.07
C GLU A 351 -0.47 13.14 -4.32
N VAL A 352 0.82 12.82 -4.23
CA VAL A 352 1.81 13.70 -3.60
C VAL A 352 2.26 14.75 -4.60
N GLY A 353 1.91 15.99 -4.31
CA GLY A 353 2.08 17.17 -5.16
C GLY A 353 3.52 17.64 -5.30
N SER A 354 3.88 18.08 -6.51
CA SER A 354 5.12 18.82 -6.75
C SER A 354 4.93 19.90 -7.80
N THR A 355 5.41 21.11 -7.51
CA THR A 355 5.59 22.18 -8.51
C THR A 355 7.01 22.12 -9.12
N TRP A 356 7.33 23.04 -10.02
CA TRP A 356 8.68 23.18 -10.55
C TRP A 356 9.15 24.65 -10.56
N PRO A 357 10.32 24.97 -10.00
CA PRO A 357 11.18 24.11 -9.16
C PRO A 357 10.46 23.63 -7.89
N ILE A 358 10.82 22.44 -7.36
CA ILE A 358 10.18 21.88 -6.17
C ILE A 358 10.43 22.78 -4.95
N GLU A 359 9.38 23.27 -4.28
CA GLU A 359 9.52 24.13 -3.11
C GLU A 359 9.83 23.33 -1.84
N ALA A 360 10.17 24.05 -0.77
CA ALA A 360 10.56 23.43 0.50
C ALA A 360 9.43 22.58 1.10
N PHE A 361 8.17 22.97 0.90
CA PHE A 361 7.01 22.23 1.39
C PHE A 361 6.91 20.86 0.70
N GLU A 362 6.93 20.81 -0.64
CA GLU A 362 6.80 19.54 -1.35
C GLU A 362 8.02 18.65 -1.13
N LYS A 363 9.22 19.20 -0.96
CA LYS A 363 10.40 18.42 -0.53
C LYS A 363 10.14 17.71 0.80
N ARG A 364 9.57 18.39 1.80
CA ARG A 364 9.21 17.75 3.08
C ARG A 364 8.16 16.66 2.89
N ALA A 365 7.12 16.93 2.08
CA ALA A 365 6.07 15.95 1.80
C ALA A 365 6.59 14.70 1.09
N ILE A 366 7.47 14.86 0.08
CA ILE A 366 8.11 13.75 -0.64
C ILE A 366 9.02 12.95 0.30
N CYS A 367 9.82 13.61 1.15
CA CYS A 367 10.66 12.91 2.12
C CYS A 367 9.82 12.11 3.15
N ALA A 368 8.78 12.73 3.71
CA ALA A 368 7.87 12.04 4.64
C ALA A 368 7.20 10.83 3.98
N THR A 369 6.83 10.96 2.69
CA THR A 369 6.26 9.87 1.90
C THR A 369 7.26 8.73 1.70
N GLY A 370 8.52 9.03 1.39
CA GLY A 370 9.60 8.04 1.25
C GLY A 370 9.83 7.25 2.53
N GLU A 371 9.96 7.95 3.65
CA GLU A 371 10.17 7.33 4.97
C GLU A 371 8.99 6.42 5.36
N LEU A 372 7.76 6.89 5.16
CA LEU A 372 6.56 6.13 5.52
C LEU A 372 6.35 4.92 4.61
N GLN A 373 6.57 5.10 3.30
CA GLN A 373 6.46 4.01 2.35
C GLN A 373 7.50 2.92 2.64
N ALA A 374 8.71 3.28 3.03
CA ALA A 374 9.74 2.30 3.43
C ALA A 374 9.27 1.45 4.62
N GLN A 375 8.55 2.05 5.57
CA GLN A 375 8.00 1.36 6.73
C GLN A 375 6.80 0.47 6.38
N LEU A 376 5.79 1.03 5.70
CA LEU A 376 4.50 0.36 5.48
C LEU A 376 4.43 -0.45 4.18
N ARG A 377 5.36 -0.22 3.25
CA ARG A 377 5.39 -0.84 1.90
C ARG A 377 4.11 -0.63 1.10
N CYS A 378 3.38 0.45 1.37
CA CYS A 378 2.21 0.87 0.62
C CYS A 378 2.60 1.37 -0.78
N SER A 379 1.61 1.52 -1.66
CA SER A 379 1.77 2.16 -2.96
C SER A 379 1.78 3.68 -2.79
N VAL A 380 2.55 4.37 -3.63
CA VAL A 380 2.60 5.85 -3.64
C VAL A 380 2.38 6.39 -5.04
N SER A 381 1.68 7.51 -5.15
CA SER A 381 1.41 8.23 -6.42
C SER A 381 1.94 9.65 -6.33
N PHE A 382 2.69 10.08 -7.34
CA PHE A 382 3.28 11.42 -7.41
C PHE A 382 2.69 12.24 -8.56
N HIS A 383 2.40 13.49 -8.28
CA HIS A 383 2.03 14.53 -9.24
C HIS A 383 3.25 15.38 -9.59
N PRO A 384 3.84 15.23 -10.78
CA PRO A 384 4.96 16.07 -11.16
C PRO A 384 4.53 17.47 -11.59
N GLY A 385 5.41 18.43 -11.32
CA GLY A 385 5.40 19.73 -11.97
C GLY A 385 5.44 19.58 -13.51
N ARG A 386 5.20 20.68 -14.22
CA ARG A 386 5.00 20.65 -15.68
C ARG A 386 6.31 20.67 -16.48
N ASP A 387 7.45 20.63 -15.79
CA ASP A 387 8.78 20.52 -16.37
C ASP A 387 9.22 19.06 -16.49
N ALA A 388 9.91 18.72 -17.58
CA ALA A 388 10.39 17.37 -17.84
C ALA A 388 11.43 16.87 -16.81
N SER A 389 12.02 17.76 -16.01
CA SER A 389 12.98 17.42 -14.96
C SER A 389 12.32 17.07 -13.62
N ALA A 390 11.05 17.47 -13.43
CA ALA A 390 10.34 17.27 -12.17
C ALA A 390 10.21 15.79 -11.77
N PRO A 391 9.83 14.85 -12.67
CA PRO A 391 9.73 13.43 -12.32
C PRO A 391 11.03 12.86 -11.74
N THR A 392 12.16 13.13 -12.38
CA THR A 392 13.47 12.61 -11.94
C THR A 392 13.86 13.17 -10.57
N GLU A 393 13.62 14.46 -10.33
CA GLU A 393 13.95 15.09 -9.05
C GLU A 393 13.05 14.56 -7.91
N ILE A 394 11.76 14.35 -8.17
CA ILE A 394 10.85 13.72 -7.20
C ILE A 394 11.36 12.33 -6.83
N MET A 395 11.68 11.50 -7.82
CA MET A 395 12.17 10.14 -7.58
C MET A 395 13.51 10.14 -6.85
N ARG A 396 14.40 11.10 -7.11
CA ARG A 396 15.67 11.25 -6.38
C ARG A 396 15.41 11.49 -4.89
N ILE A 397 14.61 12.51 -4.56
CA ILE A 397 14.29 12.88 -3.17
C ILE A 397 13.57 11.73 -2.45
N TYR A 398 12.61 11.10 -3.13
CA TYR A 398 11.85 9.98 -2.59
C TYR A 398 12.74 8.77 -2.27
N GLN A 399 13.65 8.40 -3.18
CA GLN A 399 14.58 7.28 -2.98
C GLN A 399 15.64 7.61 -1.92
N GLU A 400 16.15 8.84 -1.86
CA GLU A 400 17.06 9.29 -0.81
C GLU A 400 16.44 9.20 0.59
N ALA A 401 15.12 9.40 0.69
CA ALA A 401 14.36 9.21 1.92
C ALA A 401 14.04 7.74 2.26
N GLY A 402 14.44 6.79 1.40
CA GLY A 402 14.26 5.35 1.60
C GLY A 402 13.10 4.74 0.81
N GLY A 403 12.39 5.53 -0.01
CA GLY A 403 11.28 5.05 -0.82
C GLY A 403 11.69 4.01 -1.87
N ASP A 404 10.93 2.93 -1.97
CA ASP A 404 11.10 1.89 -2.99
C ASP A 404 10.40 2.33 -4.29
N PRO A 405 11.16 2.64 -5.35
CA PRO A 405 10.57 3.18 -6.56
C PRO A 405 9.72 2.15 -7.31
N THR A 406 9.87 0.85 -7.03
CA THR A 406 9.01 -0.21 -7.63
C THR A 406 7.59 -0.22 -7.06
N ARG A 407 7.33 0.57 -6.02
CA ARG A 407 6.01 0.82 -5.41
C ARG A 407 5.47 2.23 -5.71
N ALA A 408 6.23 3.02 -6.45
CA ALA A 408 5.84 4.37 -6.84
C ALA A 408 5.16 4.40 -8.21
N ILE A 409 4.23 5.33 -8.35
CA ILE A 409 3.53 5.68 -9.57
C ILE A 409 3.89 7.12 -9.90
N MET A 410 4.39 7.37 -11.11
CA MET A 410 4.57 8.71 -11.64
C MET A 410 3.41 9.05 -12.55
N SER A 411 2.56 9.98 -12.10
CA SER A 411 1.36 10.45 -12.79
C SER A 411 1.68 11.47 -13.89
N HIS A 412 0.71 11.76 -14.74
CA HIS A 412 0.76 12.84 -15.73
C HIS A 412 1.95 12.78 -16.70
N ILE A 413 2.39 11.57 -17.03
CA ILE A 413 3.46 11.34 -17.99
C ILE A 413 3.05 11.86 -19.37
N ASP A 414 1.74 11.88 -19.65
CA ASP A 414 1.11 12.44 -20.84
C ASP A 414 1.66 13.82 -21.19
N ARG A 415 1.67 14.74 -20.22
CA ARG A 415 2.03 16.15 -20.39
C ARG A 415 3.46 16.49 -19.99
N THR A 416 4.15 15.61 -19.25
CA THR A 416 5.43 15.94 -18.60
C THR A 416 6.64 15.34 -19.33
N LEU A 417 6.60 14.06 -19.71
CA LEU A 417 7.70 13.37 -20.40
C LEU A 417 7.34 13.04 -21.85
N ILE A 418 7.20 14.08 -22.67
CA ILE A 418 6.74 13.98 -24.06
C ILE A 418 7.83 13.38 -24.98
N ASN A 419 9.09 13.75 -24.74
CA ASN A 419 10.22 13.22 -25.50
C ASN A 419 10.39 11.71 -25.20
N LYS A 420 10.55 10.92 -26.27
CA LYS A 420 10.61 9.46 -26.18
C LYS A 420 11.83 9.01 -25.39
N GLU A 421 13.00 9.58 -25.68
CA GLU A 421 14.27 9.17 -25.10
C GLU A 421 14.26 9.43 -23.59
N LYS A 422 13.82 10.63 -23.17
CA LYS A 422 13.66 10.99 -21.75
C LYS A 422 12.68 10.08 -21.01
N LEU A 423 11.56 9.72 -21.65
CA LEU A 423 10.60 8.79 -21.06
C LEU A 423 11.21 7.40 -20.84
N MET A 424 12.00 6.90 -21.80
CA MET A 424 12.63 5.59 -21.68
C MET A 424 13.73 5.58 -20.60
N GLU A 425 14.59 6.60 -20.60
CA GLU A 425 15.61 6.81 -19.57
C GLU A 425 14.98 6.84 -18.18
N PHE A 426 13.96 7.68 -17.98
CA PHE A 426 13.25 7.77 -16.70
C PHE A 426 12.67 6.42 -16.25
N ALA A 427 12.05 5.66 -17.17
CA ALA A 427 11.45 4.36 -16.87
C ALA A 427 12.49 3.27 -16.55
N ASP A 428 13.67 3.33 -17.16
CA ASP A 428 14.76 2.39 -16.92
C ASP A 428 15.48 2.68 -15.58
N ASP A 429 15.74 3.95 -15.28
CA ASP A 429 16.48 4.36 -14.10
C ASP A 429 15.69 4.16 -12.81
N ASN A 430 14.42 4.58 -12.82
CA ASN A 430 13.61 4.60 -11.59
C ASN A 430 12.82 3.32 -11.40
N LYS A 431 12.47 2.63 -12.49
CA LYS A 431 11.67 1.42 -12.47
C LYS A 431 10.28 1.51 -11.83
N CYS A 432 9.76 2.72 -11.62
CA CYS A 432 8.41 2.98 -11.15
C CYS A 432 7.34 2.66 -12.20
N TYR A 433 6.07 2.73 -11.78
CA TYR A 433 4.94 2.69 -12.68
C TYR A 433 4.80 4.03 -13.42
N ILE A 434 4.57 3.93 -14.72
CA ILE A 434 4.38 5.06 -15.65
C ILE A 434 2.89 5.17 -15.91
N GLN A 435 2.27 6.24 -15.44
CA GLN A 435 0.83 6.41 -15.56
C GLN A 435 0.46 7.41 -16.63
N PHE A 436 -0.40 6.94 -17.55
CA PHE A 436 -1.08 7.76 -18.55
C PHE A 436 -2.50 8.01 -18.06
N ASP A 437 -2.68 9.04 -17.25
CA ASP A 437 -3.93 9.34 -16.55
C ASP A 437 -4.74 10.43 -17.22
N LEU A 438 -4.32 10.99 -18.36
CA LEU A 438 -5.07 12.08 -19.01
C LEU A 438 -5.94 11.63 -20.20
N PHE A 439 -6.41 10.38 -20.25
CA PHE A 439 -7.27 9.92 -21.35
C PHE A 439 -8.56 10.75 -21.46
N GLY A 440 -8.98 11.04 -22.69
CA GLY A 440 -10.10 11.93 -23.00
C GLY A 440 -9.79 13.42 -22.84
N THR A 441 -8.62 13.80 -22.33
CA THR A 441 -8.17 15.21 -22.31
C THR A 441 -7.52 15.55 -23.65
N GLU A 442 -8.31 16.15 -24.54
CA GLU A 442 -7.90 16.62 -25.86
C GLU A 442 -8.08 18.14 -25.97
N CYS A 443 -7.15 18.89 -25.40
CA CYS A 443 -7.14 20.36 -25.46
C CYS A 443 -5.91 20.85 -26.23
N SER A 444 -6.14 21.60 -27.32
CA SER A 444 -5.05 22.18 -28.13
C SER A 444 -4.32 23.31 -27.42
N PHE A 445 -4.86 23.87 -26.34
CA PHE A 445 -4.19 24.91 -25.54
C PHE A 445 -4.22 24.56 -24.07
N TYR A 446 -3.16 23.89 -23.60
CA TYR A 446 -3.05 23.56 -22.19
C TYR A 446 -2.64 24.79 -21.36
N GLN A 447 -3.62 25.49 -20.78
CA GLN A 447 -3.40 26.77 -20.07
C GLN A 447 -2.32 26.72 -18.99
N LEU A 448 -2.16 25.57 -18.33
CA LEU A 448 -1.20 25.41 -17.24
C LEU A 448 0.23 25.14 -17.73
N ASN A 449 0.39 24.77 -19.01
CA ASN A 449 1.69 24.75 -19.69
C ASN A 449 1.52 25.03 -21.20
N PRO A 450 1.52 26.31 -21.62
CA PRO A 450 1.32 26.71 -23.02
C PRO A 450 2.37 26.18 -24.01
N SER A 451 3.50 25.65 -23.53
CA SER A 451 4.54 25.08 -24.38
C SER A 451 4.26 23.63 -24.80
N VAL A 452 3.20 23.03 -24.27
CA VAL A 452 2.84 21.63 -24.47
C VAL A 452 1.45 21.53 -25.09
N ASP A 453 1.39 20.92 -26.26
CA ASP A 453 0.14 20.44 -26.84
C ASP A 453 -0.27 19.15 -26.13
N MET A 454 -1.51 19.10 -25.63
CA MET A 454 -2.00 17.88 -25.00
C MET A 454 -2.11 16.78 -26.05
N PRO A 455 -1.53 15.59 -25.82
CA PRO A 455 -1.66 14.50 -26.78
C PRO A 455 -3.12 14.07 -26.92
N SER A 456 -3.51 13.64 -28.12
CA SER A 456 -4.73 12.87 -28.35
C SER A 456 -4.63 11.46 -27.76
N ASP A 457 -5.76 10.79 -27.58
CA ASP A 457 -5.75 9.41 -27.08
C ASP A 457 -5.05 8.45 -28.05
N ALA A 458 -5.15 8.70 -29.36
CA ALA A 458 -4.39 7.95 -30.36
C ALA A 458 -2.86 8.11 -30.17
N GLN A 459 -2.39 9.31 -29.78
CA GLN A 459 -0.97 9.54 -29.46
C GLN A 459 -0.59 8.87 -28.13
N ARG A 460 -1.44 8.89 -27.10
CA ARG A 460 -1.23 8.15 -25.84
C ARG A 460 -1.07 6.65 -26.10
N ILE A 461 -1.99 6.04 -26.85
CA ILE A 461 -1.92 4.63 -27.22
C ILE A 461 -0.65 4.31 -28.01
N LYS A 462 -0.21 5.18 -28.94
CA LYS A 462 1.07 5.00 -29.64
C LYS A 462 2.27 5.03 -28.68
N ARG A 463 2.24 5.84 -27.63
CA ARG A 463 3.29 5.89 -26.60
C ARG A 463 3.29 4.62 -25.75
N ILE A 464 2.13 4.14 -25.32
CA ILE A 464 1.98 2.86 -24.61
C ILE A 464 2.47 1.69 -25.48
N ALA A 465 2.12 1.67 -26.77
CA ALA A 465 2.59 0.66 -27.71
C ALA A 465 4.12 0.64 -27.85
N ARG A 466 4.80 1.79 -27.69
CA ARG A 466 6.26 1.85 -27.64
C ARG A 466 6.80 1.21 -26.36
N LEU A 467 6.25 1.56 -25.19
CA LEU A 467 6.63 0.91 -23.93
C LEU A 467 6.42 -0.61 -23.98
N LYS A 468 5.37 -1.08 -24.65
CA LYS A 468 5.16 -2.50 -24.93
C LYS A 468 6.29 -3.11 -25.77
N LYS A 469 6.71 -2.46 -26.86
CA LYS A 469 7.81 -2.91 -27.72
C LYS A 469 9.13 -3.02 -26.95
N GLU A 470 9.33 -2.15 -25.96
CA GLU A 470 10.50 -2.15 -25.08
C GLU A 470 10.35 -3.09 -23.85
N GLY A 471 9.31 -3.93 -23.80
CA GLY A 471 9.10 -4.89 -22.69
C GLY A 471 8.62 -4.26 -21.37
N LYS A 472 8.21 -3.00 -21.37
CA LYS A 472 7.84 -2.22 -20.18
C LYS A 472 6.33 -2.13 -19.89
N LEU A 473 5.49 -2.82 -20.66
CA LEU A 473 4.02 -2.73 -20.53
C LEU A 473 3.50 -3.07 -19.12
N HIS A 474 4.16 -3.99 -18.41
CA HIS A 474 3.78 -4.42 -17.06
C HIS A 474 3.88 -3.32 -15.99
N ARG A 475 4.49 -2.18 -16.31
CA ARG A 475 4.60 -0.98 -15.45
C ARG A 475 3.78 0.19 -15.96
N VAL A 476 2.87 -0.01 -16.92
CA VAL A 476 2.03 1.05 -17.47
C VAL A 476 0.67 1.03 -16.80
N LEU A 477 0.22 2.20 -16.34
CA LEU A 477 -1.12 2.42 -15.79
C LEU A 477 -1.90 3.41 -16.68
N MET A 478 -3.23 3.34 -16.61
CA MET A 478 -4.15 4.17 -17.41
C MET A 478 -5.30 4.67 -16.55
N SER A 479 -5.66 5.94 -16.70
CA SER A 479 -6.82 6.56 -16.05
C SER A 479 -7.26 7.82 -16.82
N HIS A 480 -8.22 8.57 -16.28
CA HIS A 480 -8.75 9.79 -16.89
C HIS A 480 -8.42 11.05 -16.09
N ASP A 481 -8.18 10.97 -14.78
CA ASP A 481 -7.92 12.15 -13.93
C ASP A 481 -9.03 13.19 -14.15
N ILE A 482 -10.29 12.77 -13.91
CA ILE A 482 -11.43 13.69 -14.04
C ILE A 482 -11.41 14.68 -12.87
N HIS A 483 -10.89 15.89 -13.10
CA HIS A 483 -10.82 16.97 -12.10
C HIS A 483 -11.57 18.24 -12.52
N THR A 484 -12.39 18.20 -13.58
CA THR A 484 -13.17 19.36 -14.05
C THR A 484 -14.59 18.98 -14.47
N LYS A 485 -15.60 19.79 -14.12
CA LYS A 485 -17.02 19.42 -14.26
C LYS A 485 -17.46 19.12 -15.70
N HIS A 486 -16.91 19.82 -16.70
CA HIS A 486 -17.26 19.59 -18.11
C HIS A 486 -16.87 18.21 -18.65
N ARG A 487 -16.12 17.43 -17.86
CA ARG A 487 -15.70 16.06 -18.17
C ARG A 487 -16.53 15.01 -17.40
N LEU A 488 -17.44 15.43 -16.53
CA LEU A 488 -18.42 14.57 -15.83
C LEU A 488 -19.69 14.35 -16.66
#